data_AF-A0A3A5P3C1-F1
#
_entry.id   AF-A0A3A5P3C1-F1
#
_cell.length_a   1.000
_cell.length_b   1.000
_cell.length_c   1.000
_cell.angle_alpha   90.00
_cell.angle_beta   90.00
_cell.angle_gamma   90.00
#
_symmetry.space_group_name_H-M   'P 1'
#
loop_
_entity.id
_entity.type
_entity.pdbx_description
1 polymer ?
#
loop_
_entity_poly.entity_id
_entity_poly.type
_entity_poly.pdbx_seq_one_letter_code
_entity_poly.pdbx_strand_id
1 'polypeptide(L)'
;MKNKKGIFIRIISIIILLSLPIIYLMDELYFFSESNKRYTIGVYYKDGFIINSSTSREKGFIYYVDNVKHIATTSKYNNTNFPLTRTLIMFSYVFPGNANVLTCTIPKWVLSPPKDGWKQFPPDINWKGAELDTAYMKKMGIAIP
;
A
#
# COMPACT_ATOMS: atom_id res chain seq x y z
N MET A 1 35.22 -26.01 -22.37
CA MET A 1 34.75 -25.32 -21.13
C MET A 1 33.71 -24.20 -21.35
N LYS A 2 33.41 -23.75 -22.58
CA LYS A 2 32.45 -22.63 -22.86
C LYS A 2 30.95 -22.97 -22.70
N ASN A 3 30.51 -24.22 -22.95
CA ASN A 3 29.08 -24.58 -22.95
C ASN A 3 28.41 -24.71 -21.57
N LYS A 4 29.16 -24.94 -20.50
CA LYS A 4 28.57 -25.15 -19.15
C LYS A 4 27.97 -23.86 -18.56
N LYS A 5 28.60 -22.69 -18.81
CA LYS A 5 28.09 -21.38 -18.36
C LYS A 5 26.77 -21.01 -19.04
N GLY A 6 26.63 -21.28 -20.35
CA GLY A 6 25.39 -20.99 -21.09
C GLY A 6 24.20 -21.85 -20.63
N ILE A 7 24.44 -23.13 -20.31
CA ILE A 7 23.42 -24.02 -19.75
C ILE A 7 23.00 -23.57 -18.33
N PHE A 8 23.97 -23.20 -17.49
CA PHE A 8 23.69 -22.71 -16.14
C PHE A 8 22.86 -21.42 -16.15
N ILE A 9 23.20 -20.45 -17.02
CA ILE A 9 22.41 -19.22 -17.18
C ILE A 9 20.98 -19.56 -17.65
N ARG A 10 20.82 -20.46 -18.62
CA ARG A 10 19.49 -20.89 -19.08
C ARG A 10 18.65 -21.51 -17.97
N ILE A 11 19.24 -22.36 -17.12
CA ILE A 11 18.53 -22.96 -15.99
C ILE A 11 18.08 -21.89 -14.99
N ILE A 12 18.96 -20.94 -14.64
CA ILE A 12 18.59 -19.82 -13.76
C ILE A 12 17.47 -18.98 -14.38
N SER A 13 17.57 -18.65 -15.67
CA SER A 13 16.52 -17.89 -16.36
C SER A 13 15.17 -18.60 -16.33
N ILE A 14 15.14 -19.92 -16.54
CA ILE A 14 13.90 -20.72 -16.47
C ILE A 14 13.32 -20.70 -15.05
N ILE A 15 14.14 -20.88 -14.02
CA ILE A 15 13.69 -20.82 -12.61
C ILE A 15 13.10 -19.44 -12.29
N ILE A 16 13.75 -18.36 -12.72
CA ILE A 16 13.25 -17.00 -12.53
C ILE A 16 11.91 -16.82 -13.23
N LEU A 17 11.81 -17.22 -14.52
CA LEU A 17 10.55 -17.11 -15.27
C LEU A 17 9.40 -17.89 -14.63
N LEU A 18 9.66 -19.08 -14.10
CA LEU A 18 8.65 -19.89 -13.43
C LEU A 18 8.26 -19.32 -12.06
N SER A 19 9.16 -18.58 -11.38
CA SER A 19 8.86 -17.95 -10.09
C SER A 19 7.95 -16.72 -10.19
N LEU A 20 8.00 -15.98 -11.30
CA LEU A 20 7.18 -14.77 -11.51
C LEU A 20 5.66 -15.01 -11.38
N PRO A 21 5.05 -15.99 -12.08
CA PRO A 21 3.62 -16.27 -11.92
C PRO A 21 3.28 -16.76 -10.51
N ILE A 22 4.18 -17.47 -9.84
CA ILE A 22 3.97 -17.91 -8.46
C ILE A 22 3.89 -16.70 -7.53
N ILE A 23 4.82 -15.75 -7.65
CA ILE A 23 4.83 -14.52 -6.84
C ILE A 23 3.54 -13.72 -7.10
N TYR A 24 3.15 -13.58 -8.37
CA TYR A 24 1.91 -12.89 -8.74
C TYR A 24 0.67 -13.56 -8.10
N LEU A 25 0.56 -14.89 -8.20
CA LEU A 25 -0.53 -15.66 -7.59
C LEU A 25 -0.52 -15.56 -6.07
N MET A 26 0.64 -15.53 -5.42
CA MET A 26 0.73 -15.31 -3.97
C MET A 26 0.26 -13.91 -3.58
N ASP A 27 0.62 -12.88 -4.33
CA ASP A 27 0.15 -11.51 -4.08
C ASP A 27 -1.38 -11.45 -4.17
N GLU A 28 -1.97 -11.96 -5.25
CA GLU A 28 -3.40 -11.86 -5.52
C GLU A 28 -4.25 -12.80 -4.65
N LEU A 29 -3.87 -14.09 -4.56
CA LEU A 29 -4.70 -15.12 -3.93
C LEU A 29 -4.42 -15.31 -2.44
N TYR A 30 -3.25 -14.89 -1.95
CA TYR A 30 -2.88 -15.06 -0.54
C TYR A 30 -2.79 -13.73 0.19
N PHE A 31 -1.88 -12.84 -0.21
CA PHE A 31 -1.64 -11.59 0.52
C PHE A 31 -2.81 -10.61 0.43
N PHE A 32 -3.38 -10.41 -0.76
CA PHE A 32 -4.48 -9.47 -1.02
C PHE A 32 -5.83 -10.16 -1.29
N SER A 33 -5.98 -11.40 -0.85
CA SER A 33 -7.28 -12.09 -0.79
C SER A 33 -8.30 -11.30 0.04
N GLU A 34 -9.59 -11.55 -0.15
CA GLU A 34 -10.64 -10.82 0.59
C GLU A 34 -10.51 -10.94 2.12
N SER A 35 -10.05 -12.09 2.61
CA SER A 35 -9.86 -12.33 4.05
C SER A 35 -8.65 -11.60 4.61
N ASN A 36 -7.59 -11.43 3.82
CA ASN A 36 -6.31 -10.86 4.28
C ASN A 36 -6.13 -9.40 3.90
N LYS A 37 -6.79 -8.90 2.85
CA LYS A 37 -6.70 -7.51 2.43
C LYS A 37 -7.27 -6.58 3.50
N ARG A 38 -6.50 -5.55 3.83
CA ARG A 38 -6.91 -4.49 4.75
C ARG A 38 -6.54 -3.14 4.18
N TYR A 39 -7.22 -2.10 4.65
CA TYR A 39 -6.94 -0.72 4.31
C TYR A 39 -6.64 0.08 5.57
N THR A 40 -5.69 1.01 5.47
CA THR A 40 -5.31 1.91 6.57
C THR A 40 -4.89 3.27 6.00
N ILE A 41 -4.59 4.22 6.87
CA ILE A 41 -4.15 5.55 6.49
C ILE A 41 -2.62 5.63 6.56
N GLY A 42 -2.01 5.97 5.43
CA GLY A 42 -0.61 6.34 5.34
C GLY A 42 -0.43 7.84 5.43
N VAL A 43 0.57 8.28 6.18
CA VAL A 43 1.00 9.68 6.28
C VAL A 43 2.29 9.85 5.49
N TYR A 44 2.34 10.90 4.68
CA TYR A 44 3.55 11.20 3.91
C TYR A 44 4.75 11.37 4.84
N TYR A 45 5.85 10.73 4.51
CA TYR A 45 7.06 10.72 5.33
C TYR A 45 8.24 11.39 4.61
N LYS A 46 8.56 10.90 3.41
CA LYS A 46 9.68 11.40 2.62
C LYS A 46 9.52 11.04 1.15
N ASP A 47 10.24 11.76 0.32
CA ASP A 47 10.61 11.25 -1.00
C ASP A 47 11.69 10.16 -0.81
N GLY A 48 11.43 8.98 -1.37
CA GLY A 48 12.39 7.92 -1.55
C GLY A 48 13.19 8.12 -2.83
N PHE A 49 14.50 7.87 -2.75
CA PHE A 49 15.34 7.71 -3.93
C PHE A 49 15.27 6.25 -4.40
N ILE A 50 15.01 6.03 -5.69
CA ILE A 50 15.26 4.72 -6.30
C ILE A 50 16.76 4.58 -6.51
N ILE A 51 17.35 3.54 -5.93
CA ILE A 51 18.71 3.10 -6.26
C ILE A 51 18.64 2.46 -7.65
N ASN A 52 18.74 3.28 -8.72
CA ASN A 52 18.89 2.95 -10.17
C ASN A 52 18.04 3.79 -11.14
N SER A 53 17.32 4.81 -10.68
CA SER A 53 16.59 5.73 -11.59
C SER A 53 16.96 7.17 -11.28
N SER A 54 17.51 7.87 -12.27
CA SER A 54 17.89 9.28 -12.19
C SER A 54 16.70 10.24 -12.13
N THR A 55 15.45 9.77 -12.24
CA THR A 55 14.28 10.63 -12.50
C THR A 55 13.01 10.33 -11.70
N SER A 56 12.89 9.20 -11.00
CA SER A 56 11.66 8.88 -10.25
C SER A 56 11.87 8.99 -8.74
N ARG A 57 11.37 10.07 -8.15
CA ARG A 57 11.24 10.21 -6.69
C ARG A 57 9.99 9.44 -6.26
N GLU A 58 10.16 8.25 -5.71
CA GLU A 58 9.05 7.54 -5.09
C GLU A 58 8.59 8.32 -3.86
N LYS A 59 7.29 8.32 -3.54
CA LYS A 59 6.83 8.88 -2.28
C LYS A 59 6.68 7.76 -1.25
N GLY A 60 7.26 7.96 -0.08
CA GLY A 60 7.16 7.06 1.06
C GLY A 60 6.09 7.51 2.04
N PHE A 61 5.24 6.58 2.45
CA PHE A 61 4.18 6.79 3.43
C PHE A 61 4.37 5.87 4.63
N ILE A 62 4.32 6.44 5.83
CA ILE A 62 4.33 5.68 7.08
C ILE A 62 2.89 5.32 7.44
N TYR A 63 2.67 4.08 7.85
CA TYR A 63 1.43 3.64 8.48
C TYR A 63 1.76 2.70 9.65
N TYR A 64 0.78 2.49 10.51
CA TYR A 64 0.91 1.64 11.68
C TYR A 64 -0.12 0.51 11.65
N VAL A 65 0.33 -0.67 12.06
CA VAL A 65 -0.52 -1.85 12.31
C VAL A 65 -0.11 -2.38 13.68
N ASP A 66 -1.03 -2.45 14.64
CA ASP A 66 -0.74 -2.85 16.02
C ASP A 66 0.46 -2.12 16.65
N ASN A 67 0.55 -0.80 16.45
CA ASN A 67 1.65 0.08 16.87
C ASN A 67 3.02 -0.22 16.22
N VAL A 68 3.10 -1.17 15.29
CA VAL A 68 4.30 -1.44 14.49
C VAL A 68 4.33 -0.50 13.30
N LYS A 69 5.46 0.19 13.12
CA LYS A 69 5.68 1.11 12.00
C LYS A 69 6.01 0.34 10.73
N HIS A 70 5.31 0.67 9.64
CA HIS A 70 5.59 0.19 8.30
C HIS A 70 5.76 1.35 7.32
N ILE A 71 6.39 1.08 6.18
CA ILE A 71 6.61 2.04 5.10
C ILE A 71 6.10 1.43 3.80
N ALA A 72 5.19 2.13 3.13
CA ALA A 72 4.76 1.81 1.77
C ALA A 72 5.32 2.86 0.82
N THR A 73 5.75 2.44 -0.38
CA THR A 73 6.23 3.36 -1.41
C THR A 73 5.35 3.30 -2.65
N THR A 74 5.36 4.37 -3.44
CA THR A 74 4.63 4.45 -4.70
C THR A 74 5.28 3.65 -5.84
N SER A 75 6.26 2.78 -5.56
CA SER A 75 7.09 2.03 -6.54
C SER A 75 6.33 1.42 -7.73
N LYS A 76 5.07 1.01 -7.55
CA LYS A 76 4.20 0.46 -8.61
C LYS A 76 3.50 1.51 -9.49
N TYR A 77 3.50 2.79 -9.11
CA TYR A 77 2.83 3.89 -9.81
C TYR A 77 3.83 5.03 -10.09
N ASN A 78 4.68 4.84 -11.09
CA ASN A 78 5.46 5.95 -11.64
C ASN A 78 4.51 7.07 -12.09
N ASN A 79 4.82 8.31 -11.68
CA ASN A 79 4.24 9.53 -12.26
C ASN A 79 2.78 9.90 -11.89
N THR A 80 2.27 9.46 -10.74
CA THR A 80 0.97 9.92 -10.23
C THR A 80 1.13 11.02 -9.18
N ASN A 81 0.35 12.10 -9.31
CA ASN A 81 0.29 13.19 -8.35
C ASN A 81 -0.40 12.74 -7.06
N PHE A 82 0.33 12.05 -6.18
CA PHE A 82 -0.20 11.71 -4.86
C PHE A 82 -0.30 12.95 -3.97
N PRO A 83 -1.41 13.12 -3.21
CA PRO A 83 -1.51 14.16 -2.20
C PRO A 83 -0.40 13.99 -1.16
N LEU A 84 0.36 15.06 -0.92
CA LEU A 84 1.55 15.08 -0.05
C LEU A 84 1.24 15.09 1.46
N THR A 85 0.07 14.59 1.86
CA THR A 85 -0.37 14.65 3.26
C THR A 85 -0.74 13.27 3.76
N ARG A 86 -1.87 12.73 3.29
CA ARG A 86 -2.43 11.46 3.74
C ARG A 86 -3.03 10.73 2.56
N THR A 87 -2.81 9.42 2.51
CA THR A 87 -3.36 8.57 1.46
C THR A 87 -3.75 7.21 2.01
N LEU A 88 -4.57 6.49 1.27
CA LEU A 88 -4.98 5.15 1.66
C LEU A 88 -3.89 4.14 1.31
N ILE A 89 -3.59 3.24 2.25
CA ILE A 89 -2.66 2.12 2.07
C ILE A 89 -3.48 0.84 2.10
N MET A 90 -3.32 0.01 1.08
CA MET A 90 -3.79 -1.38 1.10
C MET A 90 -2.64 -2.26 1.59
N PHE A 91 -2.87 -3.07 2.61
CA PHE A 91 -1.85 -3.96 3.17
C PHE A 91 -2.40 -5.36 3.39
N SER A 92 -1.50 -6.33 3.52
CA SER A 92 -1.86 -7.70 3.88
C SER A 92 -1.90 -7.89 5.39
N TYR A 93 -3.02 -8.37 5.93
CA TYR A 93 -3.19 -8.68 7.35
C TYR A 93 -2.17 -9.72 7.84
N VAL A 94 -1.89 -10.74 7.02
CA VAL A 94 -0.94 -11.81 7.36
C VAL A 94 0.52 -11.39 7.21
N PHE A 95 0.78 -10.33 6.44
CA PHE A 95 2.12 -9.77 6.29
C PHE A 95 2.04 -8.26 6.05
N PRO A 96 1.92 -7.45 7.13
CA PRO A 96 1.65 -6.03 7.00
C PRO A 96 2.64 -5.26 6.14
N GLY A 97 3.91 -5.70 6.09
CA GLY A 97 4.92 -5.08 5.22
C GLY A 97 4.63 -5.16 3.72
N ASN A 98 3.80 -6.10 3.25
CA ASN A 98 3.36 -6.14 1.86
C ASN A 98 2.16 -5.22 1.67
N ALA A 99 2.42 -4.05 1.08
CA ALA A 99 1.46 -2.98 0.96
C ALA A 99 1.59 -2.20 -0.34
N ASN A 100 0.46 -1.66 -0.81
CA ASN A 100 0.35 -0.80 -1.98
C ASN A 100 -0.22 0.57 -1.57
N VAL A 101 0.39 1.63 -2.08
CA VAL A 101 -0.12 3.00 -1.93
C VAL A 101 -1.24 3.22 -2.94
N LEU A 102 -2.40 3.69 -2.47
CA LEU A 102 -3.53 4.02 -3.33
C LEU A 102 -3.61 5.54 -3.53
N THR A 103 -4.28 6.00 -4.58
CA THR A 103 -4.43 7.43 -4.92
C THR A 103 -5.64 8.10 -4.26
N CYS A 104 -6.31 7.41 -3.34
CA CYS A 104 -7.52 7.90 -2.69
C CYS A 104 -7.21 9.06 -1.73
N THR A 105 -7.89 10.19 -1.93
CA THR A 105 -7.84 11.34 -1.02
C THR A 105 -8.63 11.05 0.24
N ILE A 106 -7.98 11.14 1.39
CA ILE A 106 -8.62 10.96 2.69
C ILE A 106 -9.19 12.31 3.15
N PRO A 107 -10.49 12.38 3.52
CA PRO A 107 -11.07 13.60 4.05
C PRO A 107 -10.37 14.06 5.34
N LYS A 108 -10.22 15.38 5.52
CA LYS A 108 -9.54 15.95 6.70
C LYS A 108 -10.18 15.53 8.03
N TRP A 109 -11.49 15.29 8.03
CA TRP A 109 -12.25 14.90 9.21
C TRP A 109 -12.12 13.42 9.59
N VAL A 110 -11.47 12.59 8.76
CA VAL A 110 -11.15 11.20 9.12
C VAL A 110 -9.81 11.22 9.86
N LEU A 111 -9.81 11.05 11.17
CA LEU A 111 -8.62 11.19 12.02
C LEU A 111 -7.77 9.92 12.02
N SER A 112 -8.37 8.76 12.28
CA SER A 112 -7.63 7.49 12.35
C SER A 112 -8.48 6.33 11.80
N PRO A 113 -7.83 5.29 11.23
CA PRO A 113 -8.52 4.07 10.83
C PRO A 113 -9.00 3.28 12.08
N PRO A 114 -9.94 2.32 11.93
CA PRO A 114 -10.18 1.34 12.97
C PRO A 114 -8.89 0.55 13.28
N LYS A 115 -8.79 -0.01 14.49
CA LYS A 115 -7.59 -0.67 15.01
C LYS A 115 -6.95 -1.68 14.04
N ASP A 116 -7.76 -2.52 13.40
CA ASP A 116 -7.29 -3.58 12.49
C ASP A 116 -7.31 -3.17 11.00
N GLY A 117 -7.52 -1.87 10.73
CA GLY A 117 -7.83 -1.37 9.39
C GLY A 117 -9.20 -1.79 8.89
N TRP A 118 -9.59 -1.27 7.73
CA TRP A 118 -10.87 -1.64 7.10
C TRP A 118 -10.71 -2.92 6.28
N LYS A 119 -11.70 -3.82 6.37
CA LYS A 119 -11.74 -5.04 5.54
C LYS A 119 -12.22 -4.77 4.12
N GLN A 120 -13.02 -3.72 3.95
CA GLN A 120 -13.53 -3.25 2.68
C GLN A 120 -12.97 -1.86 2.38
N PHE A 121 -13.07 -1.44 1.12
CA PHE A 121 -12.56 -0.16 0.70
C PHE A 121 -13.31 0.96 1.47
N PRO A 122 -12.60 1.86 2.20
CA PRO A 122 -13.25 2.79 3.13
C PRO A 122 -14.27 3.75 2.50
N PRO A 123 -14.05 4.25 1.27
CA PRO A 123 -15.09 4.99 0.54
C PRO A 123 -16.39 4.20 0.36
N ASP A 124 -16.34 2.87 0.17
CA ASP A 124 -17.54 2.03 -0.03
C ASP A 124 -18.33 1.86 1.28
N ILE A 125 -17.65 1.91 2.43
CA ILE A 125 -18.28 1.83 3.76
C ILE A 125 -18.43 3.20 4.44
N ASN A 126 -18.28 4.29 3.69
CA ASN A 126 -18.37 5.66 4.18
C ASN A 126 -17.53 5.93 5.44
N TRP A 127 -16.28 5.43 5.47
CA TRP A 127 -15.33 5.61 6.57
C TRP A 127 -15.82 5.08 7.93
N LYS A 128 -16.79 4.17 7.94
CA LYS A 128 -17.33 3.58 9.16
C LYS A 128 -16.22 2.99 10.05
N GLY A 129 -16.34 3.24 11.37
CA GLY A 129 -15.38 2.76 12.38
C GLY A 129 -14.09 3.57 12.47
N ALA A 130 -13.93 4.59 11.62
CA ALA A 130 -12.88 5.58 11.79
C ALA A 130 -13.14 6.48 13.00
N GLU A 131 -12.08 7.00 13.58
CA GLU A 131 -12.18 8.16 14.45
C GLU A 131 -12.43 9.40 13.60
N LEU A 132 -13.47 10.18 13.94
CA LEU A 132 -13.90 11.34 13.15
C LEU A 132 -13.77 12.64 13.95
N ASP A 133 -13.34 13.71 13.28
CA ASP A 133 -13.39 15.07 13.81
C ASP A 133 -14.81 15.63 13.70
N THR A 134 -15.66 15.23 14.65
CA THR A 134 -17.07 15.64 14.69
C THR A 134 -17.25 17.16 14.85
N ALA A 135 -16.29 17.85 15.49
CA ALA A 135 -16.32 19.30 15.64
C ALA A 135 -16.10 20.00 14.28
N TYR A 136 -15.10 19.54 13.53
CA TYR A 136 -14.88 20.00 12.16
C TYR A 136 -16.07 19.67 11.25
N MET A 137 -16.62 18.45 11.34
CA MET A 137 -17.77 18.06 10.53
C MET A 137 -18.99 18.95 10.80
N LYS A 138 -19.33 19.20 12.08
CA LYS A 138 -20.40 20.13 12.46
C LYS A 138 -20.16 21.54 11.93
N LYS A 139 -18.94 22.05 12.07
CA LYS A 139 -18.55 23.39 11.57
C LYS A 139 -18.73 23.51 10.05
N MET A 140 -18.49 22.43 9.31
CA MET A 140 -18.57 22.38 7.85
C MET A 140 -19.92 21.88 7.32
N GLY A 141 -20.90 21.58 8.19
CA GLY A 141 -22.20 21.03 7.79
C GLY A 141 -22.14 19.63 7.16
N ILE A 142 -21.12 18.85 7.48
CA ILE A 142 -20.94 17.48 6.96
C ILE A 142 -21.76 16.51 7.81
N ALA A 143 -22.56 15.66 7.15
CA ALA A 143 -23.34 14.63 7.82
C ALA A 143 -22.40 13.61 8.50
N ILE A 144 -22.72 13.26 9.75
CA ILE A 144 -22.00 12.25 10.53
C ILE A 144 -22.54 10.86 10.12
N PRO A 145 -21.69 9.93 9.63
CA PRO A 145 -22.08 8.58 9.23
C PRO A 145 -22.65 7.72 10.35
#